data_AF-T0N9Z4-F1
#
_entry.id   AF-T0N9Z4-F1
#
_cell.length_a   1.000
_cell.length_b   1.000
_cell.length_c   1.000
_cell.angle_alpha   90.00
_cell.angle_beta   90.00
_cell.angle_gamma   90.00
#
_symmetry.space_group_name_H-M   'P 1'
#
loop_
_entity.id
_entity.type
_entity.pdbx_description
1 polymer ?
#
loop_
_entity_poly.entity_id
_entity_poly.type
_entity_poly.pdbx_seq_one_letter_code
_entity_poly.pdbx_strand_id
1 'polypeptide(L)'
;MKFQNLFSKGKIGNLELKNRIVMPAMGTSLASYNGEASPELIAFYEERAKAGCGLIITEITRIDDEFGVGTPNQLSATNIKQIPSLERLAKAVHKYDTKIFVQLHHPGRESHGHLIDGRQIVALLLSPVRCVKRNQENFQLKKLKT
;
A
#
# COMPACT_ATOMS: atom_id res chain seq x y z
N MET A 1 -3.25 -26.18 18.86
CA MET A 1 -2.61 -25.37 17.78
C MET A 1 -1.41 -24.61 18.35
N LYS A 2 -0.29 -24.56 17.62
CA LYS A 2 1.01 -24.01 18.08
C LYS A 2 1.05 -22.47 18.23
N PHE A 3 0.05 -21.74 17.72
CA PHE A 3 0.02 -20.26 17.71
C PHE A 3 -1.32 -19.66 18.16
N GLN A 4 -1.73 -19.95 19.41
CA GLN A 4 -3.05 -19.52 19.93
C GLN A 4 -3.27 -18.00 19.87
N ASN A 5 -2.24 -17.19 20.18
CA ASN A 5 -2.35 -15.74 20.17
C ASN A 5 -2.50 -15.14 18.77
N LEU A 6 -2.01 -15.82 17.73
CA LEU A 6 -2.11 -15.33 16.34
C LEU A 6 -3.55 -15.40 15.84
N PHE A 7 -4.24 -16.49 16.17
CA PHE A 7 -5.62 -16.77 15.74
C PHE A 7 -6.68 -16.27 16.72
N SER A 8 -6.29 -15.72 17.88
CA SER A 8 -7.22 -15.09 18.81
C SER A 8 -7.63 -13.70 18.32
N LYS A 9 -8.83 -13.26 18.72
CA LYS A 9 -9.33 -11.92 18.38
C LYS A 9 -8.35 -10.83 18.85
N GLY A 10 -8.28 -9.77 18.05
CA GLY A 10 -7.48 -8.57 18.33
C GLY A 10 -8.36 -7.32 18.34
N LYS A 11 -7.81 -6.20 18.83
CA LYS A 11 -8.49 -4.90 18.84
C LYS A 11 -7.51 -3.79 18.51
N ILE A 12 -7.92 -2.83 17.67
CA ILE A 12 -7.19 -1.59 17.37
C ILE A 12 -8.14 -0.43 17.64
N GLY A 13 -7.90 0.37 18.69
CA GLY A 13 -8.87 1.38 19.12
C GLY A 13 -10.21 0.72 19.43
N ASN A 14 -11.28 1.09 18.70
CA ASN A 14 -12.61 0.48 18.82
C ASN A 14 -12.89 -0.62 17.78
N LEU A 15 -11.96 -0.90 16.87
CA LEU A 15 -12.11 -1.90 15.82
C LEU A 15 -11.74 -3.29 16.31
N GLU A 16 -12.68 -4.23 16.24
CA GLU A 16 -12.42 -5.65 16.51
C GLU A 16 -11.92 -6.37 15.25
N LEU A 17 -10.93 -7.24 15.43
CA LEU A 17 -10.35 -8.08 14.39
C LEU A 17 -10.56 -9.56 14.74
N LYS A 18 -10.97 -10.36 13.75
CA LYS A 18 -11.19 -11.81 13.91
C LYS A 18 -9.91 -12.58 14.30
N ASN A 19 -8.74 -12.06 13.96
CA ASN A 19 -7.42 -12.58 14.35
C ASN A 19 -6.35 -11.48 14.26
N ARG A 20 -5.10 -11.80 14.59
CA ARG A 20 -3.95 -10.87 14.59
C ARG A 20 -3.09 -10.96 13.34
N ILE A 21 -3.63 -11.53 12.25
CA ILE A 21 -2.93 -11.65 10.98
C ILE A 21 -3.22 -10.39 10.16
N VAL A 22 -2.17 -9.63 9.89
CA VAL A 22 -2.22 -8.38 9.13
C VAL A 22 -1.44 -8.55 7.83
N MET A 23 -2.09 -8.25 6.71
CA MET A 23 -1.38 -8.06 5.43
C MET A 23 -0.86 -6.61 5.38
N PRO A 24 0.46 -6.40 5.37
CA PRO A 24 1.02 -5.06 5.27
C PRO A 24 0.77 -4.46 3.87
N ALA A 25 0.95 -3.15 3.77
CA ALA A 25 0.91 -2.45 2.49
C ALA A 25 2.00 -2.98 1.56
N MET A 26 1.60 -3.43 0.37
CA MET A 26 2.49 -3.97 -0.66
C MET A 26 2.04 -3.41 -2.00
N GLY A 27 2.95 -2.73 -2.72
CA GLY A 27 2.68 -2.23 -4.07
C GLY A 27 2.38 -3.39 -5.01
N THR A 28 1.24 -3.35 -5.70
CA THR A 28 0.83 -4.41 -6.63
C THR A 28 0.94 -3.97 -8.08
N SER A 29 0.85 -2.65 -8.32
CA SER A 29 0.73 -2.06 -9.67
C SER A 29 -0.49 -2.58 -10.45
N LEU A 30 -1.50 -3.11 -9.76
CA LEU A 30 -2.72 -3.63 -10.37
C LEU A 30 -3.83 -2.58 -10.48
N ALA A 31 -3.69 -1.40 -9.88
CA ALA A 31 -4.72 -0.37 -9.99
C ALA A 31 -4.87 0.09 -11.46
N SER A 32 -6.06 0.59 -11.79
CA SER A 32 -6.31 1.15 -13.12
C SER A 32 -5.46 2.40 -13.34
N TYR A 33 -5.20 2.75 -14.60
CA TYR A 33 -4.38 3.93 -14.95
C TYR A 33 -4.94 5.25 -14.38
N ASN A 34 -6.26 5.32 -14.16
CA ASN A 34 -6.98 6.44 -13.57
C ASN A 34 -6.97 6.45 -12.03
N GLY A 35 -6.27 5.49 -11.40
CA GLY A 35 -6.16 5.34 -9.95
C GLY A 35 -7.33 4.62 -9.29
N GLU A 36 -8.27 4.06 -10.05
CA GLU A 36 -9.36 3.26 -9.49
C GLU A 36 -8.91 1.84 -9.14
N ALA A 37 -9.55 1.25 -8.13
CA ALA A 37 -9.41 -0.17 -7.84
C ALA A 37 -9.97 -0.99 -9.01
N SER A 38 -9.05 -1.65 -9.75
CA SER A 38 -9.39 -2.55 -10.86
C SER A 38 -10.02 -3.85 -10.35
N PRO A 39 -10.73 -4.60 -11.20
CA PRO A 39 -11.21 -5.94 -10.86
C PRO A 39 -10.10 -6.87 -10.37
N GLU A 40 -8.92 -6.80 -10.97
CA GLU A 40 -7.75 -7.61 -10.62
C GLU A 40 -7.22 -7.26 -9.21
N LEU A 41 -7.17 -5.97 -8.88
CA LEU A 41 -6.77 -5.52 -7.55
C LEU A 41 -7.78 -5.93 -6.48
N ILE A 42 -9.08 -5.83 -6.80
CA ILE A 42 -10.16 -6.25 -5.90
C ILE A 42 -10.05 -7.75 -5.64
N ALA A 43 -9.92 -8.57 -6.69
CA ALA A 43 -9.75 -10.01 -6.57
C ALA A 43 -8.48 -10.36 -5.77
N PHE A 44 -7.39 -9.63 -5.98
CA PHE A 44 -6.15 -9.81 -5.22
C PHE A 44 -6.38 -9.67 -3.72
N TYR A 45 -7.03 -8.62 -3.25
CA TYR A 45 -7.33 -8.43 -1.83
C TYR A 45 -8.43 -9.37 -1.30
N GLU A 46 -9.45 -9.66 -2.11
CA GLU A 46 -10.54 -10.58 -1.77
C GLU A 46 -9.98 -11.98 -1.45
N GLU A 47 -9.02 -12.48 -2.22
CA GLU A 47 -8.37 -13.76 -1.95
C GLU A 47 -7.59 -13.79 -0.62
N ARG A 48 -6.97 -12.68 -0.19
CA ARG A 48 -6.32 -12.61 1.14
C ARG A 48 -7.33 -12.54 2.28
N ALA A 49 -8.46 -11.88 2.06
CA ALA A 49 -9.56 -11.83 3.01
C ALA A 49 -10.17 -13.23 3.20
N LYS A 50 -10.42 -13.93 2.09
CA LYS A 50 -10.90 -15.31 2.02
C LYS A 50 -9.94 -16.30 2.67
N ALA A 51 -8.63 -16.11 2.49
CA ALA A 51 -7.60 -16.92 3.15
C ALA A 51 -7.51 -16.69 4.68
N GLY A 52 -8.23 -15.68 5.21
CA GLY A 52 -8.40 -15.51 6.65
C GLY A 52 -7.65 -14.33 7.27
N CYS A 53 -7.11 -13.37 6.51
CA CYS A 53 -6.49 -12.17 7.09
C CYS A 53 -7.48 -11.41 7.98
N GLY A 54 -7.05 -10.98 9.17
CA GLY A 54 -7.89 -10.17 10.07
C GLY A 54 -7.98 -8.71 9.62
N LEU A 55 -6.85 -8.16 9.15
CA LEU A 55 -6.73 -6.80 8.63
C LEU A 55 -5.88 -6.79 7.35
N ILE A 56 -6.28 -5.99 6.38
CA ILE A 56 -5.52 -5.69 5.16
C ILE A 56 -5.20 -4.20 5.15
N ILE A 57 -3.97 -3.84 4.83
CA ILE A 57 -3.58 -2.47 4.51
C ILE A 57 -3.35 -2.41 3.00
N THR A 58 -4.05 -1.49 2.31
CA THR A 58 -3.90 -1.35 0.86
C THR A 58 -2.47 -0.97 0.49
N GLU A 59 -2.15 -1.10 -0.79
CA GLU A 59 -1.00 -0.43 -1.37
C GLU A 59 -1.09 1.09 -1.22
N ILE A 60 0.03 1.75 -1.52
CA ILE A 60 0.13 3.20 -1.47
C ILE A 60 -1.01 3.84 -2.26
N THR A 61 -1.80 4.68 -1.61
CA THR A 61 -2.94 5.38 -2.21
C THR A 61 -2.62 6.87 -2.24
N ARG A 62 -2.45 7.44 -3.44
CA ARG A 62 -2.05 8.83 -3.58
C ARG A 62 -3.17 9.78 -3.14
N ILE A 63 -2.76 10.87 -2.51
CA ILE A 63 -3.65 11.95 -2.04
C ILE A 63 -3.50 13.25 -2.85
N ASP A 64 -2.60 13.25 -3.83
CA ASP A 64 -2.32 14.37 -4.72
C ASP A 64 -2.03 13.78 -6.12
N ASP A 65 -2.76 14.25 -7.15
CA ASP A 65 -2.56 13.80 -8.53
C ASP A 65 -1.40 14.54 -9.23
N GLU A 66 -1.01 15.72 -8.75
CA GLU A 66 0.06 16.53 -9.34
C GLU A 66 1.44 16.16 -8.81
N PHE A 67 1.57 15.95 -7.49
CA PHE A 67 2.86 15.68 -6.84
C PHE A 67 2.90 14.33 -6.09
N GLY A 68 1.74 13.71 -5.88
CA GLY A 68 1.58 12.52 -5.04
C GLY A 68 1.79 11.17 -5.76
N VAL A 69 2.08 11.17 -7.07
CA VAL A 69 2.25 9.95 -7.86
C VAL A 69 3.60 9.30 -7.54
N GLY A 70 3.57 8.13 -6.88
CA GLY A 70 4.77 7.40 -6.47
C GLY A 70 5.16 6.26 -7.41
N THR A 71 4.18 5.60 -8.01
CA THR A 71 4.38 4.49 -8.97
C THR A 71 3.36 4.56 -10.09
N PRO A 72 3.65 3.95 -11.26
CA PRO A 72 2.61 3.65 -12.24
C PRO A 72 1.50 2.81 -11.60
N ASN A 73 0.26 2.95 -12.10
CA ASN A 73 -0.87 2.09 -11.69
C ASN A 73 -1.06 2.02 -10.16
N GLN A 74 -1.04 3.18 -9.53
CA GLN A 74 -1.23 3.37 -8.09
C GLN A 74 -2.70 3.72 -7.78
N LEU A 75 -3.25 3.23 -6.67
CA LEU A 75 -4.54 3.69 -6.16
C LEU A 75 -4.55 5.21 -5.91
N SER A 76 -5.70 5.84 -6.14
CA SER A 76 -5.92 7.26 -5.86
C SER A 76 -7.14 7.48 -4.97
N ALA A 77 -6.99 8.44 -4.04
CA ALA A 77 -8.07 8.97 -3.20
C ALA A 77 -8.12 10.51 -3.27
N THR A 78 -7.89 11.06 -4.46
CA THR A 78 -7.82 12.51 -4.72
C THR A 78 -9.17 13.12 -5.11
N ASN A 79 -10.05 12.33 -5.73
CA ASN A 79 -11.31 12.82 -6.29
C ASN A 79 -12.49 11.92 -5.89
N ILE A 80 -13.69 12.49 -5.93
CA ILE A 80 -14.93 11.77 -5.63
C ILE A 80 -15.18 10.60 -6.59
N LYS A 81 -14.62 10.67 -7.81
CA LYS A 81 -14.72 9.62 -8.84
C LYS A 81 -14.14 8.28 -8.39
N GLN A 82 -13.13 8.26 -7.52
CA GLN A 82 -12.53 7.01 -7.04
C GLN A 82 -13.32 6.34 -5.92
N ILE A 83 -14.22 7.06 -5.23
CA ILE A 83 -14.99 6.54 -4.09
C ILE A 83 -15.75 5.24 -4.44
N PRO A 84 -16.50 5.15 -5.56
CA PRO A 84 -17.21 3.91 -5.91
C PRO A 84 -16.26 2.72 -6.08
N SER A 85 -15.05 2.92 -6.61
CA SER A 85 -14.06 1.85 -6.77
C SER A 85 -13.50 1.36 -5.43
N LEU A 86 -13.19 2.30 -4.53
CA LEU A 86 -12.72 2.00 -3.18
C LEU A 86 -13.81 1.34 -2.34
N GLU A 87 -15.07 1.74 -2.51
CA GLU A 87 -16.21 1.12 -1.86
C GLU A 87 -16.40 -0.33 -2.33
N ARG A 88 -16.26 -0.61 -3.64
CA ARG A 88 -16.28 -2.00 -4.16
C ARG A 88 -15.17 -2.85 -3.55
N LEU A 89 -13.95 -2.30 -3.45
CA LEU A 89 -12.82 -2.97 -2.81
C LEU A 89 -13.12 -3.30 -1.33
N ALA A 90 -13.58 -2.31 -0.57
CA ALA A 90 -13.92 -2.49 0.85
C ALA A 90 -15.03 -3.53 1.02
N LYS A 91 -16.10 -3.46 0.22
CA LYS A 91 -17.20 -4.43 0.23
C LYS A 91 -16.71 -5.85 -0.04
N ALA A 92 -15.82 -6.05 -1.03
CA ALA A 92 -15.29 -7.38 -1.36
C ALA A 92 -14.55 -8.01 -0.15
N VAL A 93 -13.71 -7.24 0.53
CA VAL A 93 -12.96 -7.71 1.71
C VAL A 93 -13.87 -7.92 2.92
N HIS A 94 -14.83 -7.02 3.16
CA HIS A 94 -15.73 -7.07 4.31
C HIS A 94 -16.65 -8.31 4.32
N LYS A 95 -16.95 -8.92 3.16
CA LYS A 95 -17.71 -10.20 3.07
C LYS A 95 -17.12 -11.31 3.95
N TYR A 96 -15.82 -11.25 4.24
CA TYR A 96 -15.09 -12.29 4.97
C TYR A 96 -14.79 -11.91 6.43
N ASP A 97 -15.43 -10.87 6.98
CA ASP A 97 -15.10 -10.29 8.31
C ASP A 97 -13.62 -9.86 8.44
N THR A 98 -13.01 -9.54 7.31
CA THR A 98 -11.69 -8.90 7.25
C THR A 98 -11.90 -7.39 7.25
N LYS A 99 -11.09 -6.65 8.00
CA LYS A 99 -11.11 -5.18 7.97
C LYS A 99 -10.07 -4.67 6.96
N ILE A 100 -10.24 -3.45 6.46
CA ILE A 100 -9.30 -2.84 5.52
C ILE A 100 -8.97 -1.41 5.92
N PHE A 101 -7.68 -1.04 5.85
CA PHE A 101 -7.18 0.33 6.00
C PHE A 101 -6.52 0.78 4.71
N VAL A 102 -6.65 2.06 4.40
CA VAL A 102 -6.00 2.70 3.25
C VAL A 102 -4.65 3.29 3.70
N GLN A 103 -3.58 2.97 2.99
CA GLN A 103 -2.28 3.64 3.19
C GLN A 103 -2.25 4.93 2.37
N LEU A 104 -2.61 6.05 2.98
CA LEU A 104 -2.45 7.38 2.36
C LEU A 104 -0.97 7.67 2.14
N HIS A 105 -0.62 8.08 0.93
CA HIS A 105 0.76 8.19 0.50
C HIS A 105 1.05 9.45 -0.31
N HIS A 106 2.19 10.06 -0.03
CA HIS A 106 2.82 11.08 -0.86
C HIS A 106 4.34 10.80 -0.87
N PRO A 107 4.97 10.56 -2.05
CA PRO A 107 6.37 10.15 -2.14
C PRO A 107 7.36 11.25 -1.76
N GLY A 108 6.95 12.52 -1.90
CA GLY A 108 7.82 13.67 -1.65
C GLY A 108 9.08 13.56 -2.50
N ARG A 109 10.25 13.60 -1.86
CA ARG A 109 11.56 13.50 -2.54
C ARG A 109 11.78 12.19 -3.30
N GLU A 110 11.08 11.11 -2.92
CA GLU A 110 11.23 9.80 -3.57
C GLU A 110 10.37 9.70 -4.84
N SER A 111 9.71 10.79 -5.23
CA SER A 111 9.00 10.89 -6.51
C SER A 111 9.98 10.87 -7.69
N HIS A 112 9.45 10.60 -8.88
CA HIS A 112 10.21 10.60 -10.12
C HIS A 112 9.61 11.64 -11.05
N GLY A 113 10.44 12.56 -11.58
CA GLY A 113 9.97 13.67 -12.43
C GLY A 113 9.08 13.21 -13.60
N HIS A 114 9.36 12.04 -14.19
CA HIS A 114 8.53 11.48 -15.26
C HIS A 114 7.10 11.12 -14.83
N LEU A 115 6.87 10.79 -13.55
CA LEU A 115 5.54 10.47 -13.02
C LEU A 115 4.69 11.71 -12.72
N ILE A 116 5.31 12.88 -12.69
CA ILE A 116 4.70 14.17 -12.35
C ILE A 116 4.87 15.17 -13.50
N ASP A 117 4.82 14.70 -14.75
CA ASP A 117 4.90 15.52 -15.97
C ASP A 117 6.13 16.46 -16.04
N GLY A 118 7.27 16.01 -15.50
CA GLY A 118 8.51 16.78 -15.47
C GLY A 118 8.54 17.91 -14.44
N ARG A 119 7.53 18.01 -13.56
CA ARG A 119 7.46 19.02 -12.50
C ARG A 119 8.61 18.87 -11.51
N GLN A 120 8.91 19.98 -10.82
CA GLN A 120 9.88 19.97 -9.73
C GLN A 120 9.35 19.11 -8.57
N ILE A 121 10.16 18.14 -8.16
CA ILE A 121 9.86 17.28 -7.01
C ILE A 121 9.79 18.12 -5.74
N VAL A 122 8.74 17.89 -4.93
CA VAL A 122 8.50 18.57 -3.66
C VAL A 122 9.07 17.78 -2.48
N ALA A 123 9.73 18.47 -1.56
CA ALA A 123 10.30 17.92 -0.34
C ALA A 123 10.40 19.00 0.74
N LEU A 124 10.57 18.61 2.00
CA LEU A 124 10.73 19.55 3.12
C LEU A 124 11.93 20.49 2.96
N LEU A 125 13.00 20.03 2.31
CA LEU A 125 14.21 20.80 2.05
C LEU A 125 14.75 20.50 0.65
N LEU A 126 15.35 21.52 0.05
CA LEU A 126 16.12 21.43 -1.19
C LEU A 126 17.44 20.70 -0.91
N SER A 127 17.40 19.38 -0.83
CA SER A 127 18.63 18.59 -0.91
C SER A 127 18.73 17.97 -2.30
N PRO A 128 19.72 18.36 -3.13
CA PRO A 128 19.99 17.70 -4.39
C PRO A 128 20.58 16.28 -4.18
N VAL A 129 20.86 15.91 -2.93
CA VAL A 129 21.43 14.62 -2.57
C VAL A 129 20.32 13.58 -2.56
N ARG A 130 20.15 12.92 -3.70
CA ARG A 130 19.37 11.67 -3.79
C ARG A 130 19.94 10.71 -2.74
N CYS A 131 19.07 10.10 -1.93
CA CYS A 131 19.52 9.08 -0.98
C CYS A 131 20.24 7.99 -1.79
N VAL A 132 21.54 7.82 -1.57
CA VAL A 132 22.30 6.77 -2.24
C VAL A 132 21.67 5.45 -1.80
N LYS A 133 20.93 4.78 -2.69
CA LYS A 133 20.52 3.39 -2.50
C LYS A 133 21.81 2.59 -2.34
N ARG A 134 22.19 2.30 -1.10
CA ARG A 134 23.26 1.35 -0.82
C ARG A 134 22.74 0.00 -1.29
N ASN A 135 23.23 -0.49 -2.43
CA ASN A 135 22.91 -1.82 -2.94
C ASN A 135 23.03 -2.84 -1.80
N GLN A 136 21.91 -3.45 -1.40
CA GLN A 136 21.88 -4.47 -0.35
C GLN A 136 22.74 -5.70 -0.71
N GLU A 137 23.01 -5.91 -2.00
CA GLU A 137 23.88 -6.99 -2.51
C GLU A 137 25.31 -6.93 -1.95
N ASN A 138 25.84 -5.74 -1.65
CA ASN A 138 27.21 -5.59 -1.16
C ASN A 138 27.39 -5.88 0.34
N PHE A 139 26.32 -6.14 1.10
CA PHE A 139 26.43 -6.44 2.52
C PHE A 139 26.72 -7.92 2.81
N GLN A 140 26.28 -8.84 1.94
CA GLN A 140 26.53 -10.28 2.12
C GLN A 140 27.96 -10.69 1.72
N LEU A 141 28.53 -10.09 0.67
CA LEU A 141 29.87 -10.45 0.17
C LEU A 141 31.02 -10.04 1.09
N LYS A 142 30.82 -9.09 2.02
CA LYS A 142 31.84 -8.71 3.01
C LYS A 142 31.88 -9.60 4.26
N LYS A 143 30.87 -10.45 4.50
CA LYS A 143 30.84 -11.37 5.66
C LYS A 143 31.37 -12.78 5.36
N LEU A 144 31.73 -13.08 4.11
CA LEU A 144 32.23 -14.39 3.68
C LEU A 144 33.74 -14.41 3.39
N LYS A 145 34.48 -13.38 3.83
CA LYS A 145 35.95 -13.30 3.70
C LYS A 145 36.64 -13.11 5.06
N THR A 146 36.31 -14.00 6.01
CA THR A 146 37.09 -14.28 7.21
C THR A 146 37.18 -15.78 7.37
#